data_AF-A0AAD6M5T7-F1
#
_entry.id   AF-A0AAD6M5T7-F1
#
_cell.length_a   1.000
_cell.length_b   1.000
_cell.length_c   1.000
_cell.angle_alpha   90.00
_cell.angle_beta   90.00
_cell.angle_gamma   90.00
#
_symmetry.space_group_name_H-M   'P 1'
#
loop_
_entity.id
_entity.type
_entity.pdbx_description
1 polymer ?
#
loop_
_entity_poly.entity_id
_entity_poly.type
_entity_poly.pdbx_seq_one_letter_code
_entity_poly.pdbx_strand_id
1 'polypeptide(L)'
;MSTVDILDGDLYLGVENNFNLFTVQKNSEGAAKEERGRREVLGEYHLGEFFNQFRHGSLVMQLTDSDGGQISTAIFGTVNAINNRKRG
;
A
#
# COMPACT_ATOMS: atom_id res chain seq x y z
N MET A 1 9.74 10.37 -5.58
CA MET A 1 9.19 9.04 -5.26
C MET A 1 10.06 8.48 -4.14
N SER A 2 9.49 8.17 -2.98
CA SER A 2 10.26 7.78 -1.79
C SER A 2 10.28 6.27 -1.59
N THR A 3 9.18 5.56 -1.90
CA THR A 3 9.14 4.09 -1.93
C THR A 3 7.92 3.56 -2.70
N VAL A 4 7.96 2.29 -3.09
CA VAL A 4 6.85 1.58 -3.77
C VAL A 4 6.72 0.17 -3.17
N ASP A 5 5.49 -0.27 -2.95
CA ASP A 5 5.17 -1.63 -2.47
C ASP A 5 4.03 -2.25 -3.29
N ILE A 6 3.95 -3.57 -3.31
CA ILE A 6 2.89 -4.33 -3.99
C ILE A 6 1.91 -4.81 -2.93
N LEU A 7 0.67 -4.35 -2.99
CA LEU A 7 -0.39 -4.73 -2.05
C LEU A 7 -1.04 -6.07 -2.45
N ASP A 8 -1.33 -6.20 -3.75
CA ASP A 8 -1.95 -7.37 -4.37
C ASP A 8 -1.53 -7.41 -5.85
N GLY A 9 -1.70 -8.52 -6.55
CA GLY A 9 -1.10 -8.80 -7.86
C GLY A 9 -1.18 -7.69 -8.90
N ASP A 10 -2.26 -6.90 -8.89
CA ASP A 10 -2.47 -5.74 -9.76
C ASP A 10 -2.57 -4.39 -9.03
N LEU A 11 -2.48 -4.37 -7.69
CA LEU A 11 -2.59 -3.17 -6.85
C LEU A 11 -1.23 -2.80 -6.24
N TYR A 12 -0.76 -1.59 -6.53
CA TYR A 12 0.50 -1.06 -6.03
C TYR A 12 0.24 0.12 -5.10
N LEU A 13 1.06 0.26 -4.08
CA LEU A 13 1.09 1.38 -3.16
C LEU A 13 2.36 2.20 -3.42
N GLY A 14 2.19 3.47 -3.73
CA GLY A 14 3.28 4.41 -3.92
C GLY A 14 3.29 5.47 -2.84
N VAL A 15 4.49 5.98 -2.55
CA VAL A 15 4.67 7.14 -1.66
C VAL A 15 5.46 8.23 -2.37
N GLU A 16 4.95 9.45 -2.23
CA GLU A 16 5.56 10.64 -2.80
C GLU A 16 6.23 11.51 -1.74
N ASN A 17 7.11 12.40 -2.20
CA ASN A 17 7.85 13.30 -1.33
C ASN A 17 6.95 14.39 -0.71
N ASN A 18 5.71 14.54 -1.20
CA ASN A 18 4.70 15.48 -0.70
C ASN A 18 3.87 14.89 0.46
N PHE A 19 4.37 13.86 1.13
CA PHE A 19 3.69 13.17 2.23
C PHE A 19 2.38 12.49 1.81
N ASN A 20 2.24 12.14 0.53
CA ASN A 20 1.06 11.47 -0.02
C ASN A 20 1.35 9.99 -0.25
N LEU A 21 0.41 9.15 0.18
CA LEU A 21 0.25 7.78 -0.25
C LEU A 21 -0.73 7.75 -1.41
N PHE A 22 -0.47 6.92 -2.41
CA PHE A 22 -1.42 6.71 -3.50
C PHE A 22 -1.42 5.24 -3.91
N THR A 23 -2.59 4.75 -4.31
CA THR A 23 -2.72 3.40 -4.87
C THR A 23 -2.90 3.48 -6.37
N VAL A 24 -2.16 2.65 -7.09
CA VAL A 24 -2.37 2.47 -8.54
C VAL A 24 -2.74 1.05 -8.86
N GLN A 25 -3.69 0.89 -9.76
CA GLN A 25 -4.04 -0.40 -10.32
C GLN A 25 -3.51 -0.51 -11.75
N LYS A 26 -2.94 -1.68 -12.05
CA LYS A 26 -2.59 -2.03 -13.42
C LYS A 26 -3.85 -2.44 -14.17
N ASN A 27 -4.08 -1.84 -15.33
CA ASN A 27 -5.20 -2.20 -16.19
C ASN A 27 -4.90 -3.50 -16.98
N SER A 28 -5.06 -4.65 -16.34
CA SER A 28 -4.75 -5.96 -16.94
C SER A 28 -5.73 -6.35 -18.07
N GLU A 29 -6.94 -5.78 -18.07
CA GLU A 29 -8.03 -6.12 -19.00
C GLU A 29 -8.08 -5.26 -20.26
N GLY A 30 -7.24 -4.23 -20.36
CA GLY A 30 -7.19 -3.33 -21.51
C GLY A 30 -7.09 -4.07 -22.86
N ALA A 31 -7.95 -3.73 -23.82
CA ALA A 31 -7.97 -4.39 -25.13
C ALA A 31 -6.71 -4.09 -25.96
N ALA A 32 -6.13 -2.89 -25.80
CA ALA A 32 -4.91 -2.47 -26.48
C ALA A 32 -3.70 -2.52 -25.53
N LYS A 33 -2.52 -2.82 -26.08
CA LYS A 33 -1.24 -2.84 -25.33
C LYS A 33 -0.96 -1.50 -24.63
N GLU A 34 -1.37 -0.40 -25.25
CA GLU A 34 -1.25 0.95 -24.70
C GLU A 34 -2.11 1.14 -23.45
N GLU A 35 -3.35 0.61 -23.46
CA GLU A 35 -4.26 0.66 -22.32
C GLU A 35 -3.77 -0.24 -21.18
N ARG A 36 -3.18 -1.40 -21.50
CA ARG A 36 -2.55 -2.29 -20.50
C ARG A 36 -1.31 -1.69 -19.82
N GLY A 37 -0.69 -0.70 -20.46
CA GLY A 37 0.44 0.03 -19.91
C GLY A 37 0.03 1.18 -18.99
N ARG A 38 -1.24 1.62 -19.03
CA ARG A 38 -1.75 2.69 -18.17
C ARG A 38 -1.98 2.14 -16.76
N ARG A 39 -1.53 2.93 -15.79
CA ARG A 39 -1.79 2.72 -14.36
C ARG A 39 -2.75 3.81 -13.91
N GLU A 40 -3.87 3.40 -13.35
CA GLU A 40 -4.90 4.32 -12.85
C GLU A 40 -4.71 4.53 -11.36
N VAL A 41 -4.76 5.79 -10.91
CA VAL A 41 -4.75 6.12 -9.47
C VAL A 41 -6.15 5.86 -8.93
N LEU A 42 -6.26 4.92 -8.00
CA LEU A 42 -7.54 4.55 -7.38
C LEU A 42 -7.83 5.35 -6.12
N GLY A 43 -6.80 5.88 -5.47
CA GLY A 43 -6.96 6.62 -4.23
C GLY A 43 -5.69 7.32 -3.81
N GLU A 44 -5.87 8.42 -3.09
CA GLU A 44 -4.81 9.24 -2.54
C GLU A 44 -5.09 9.51 -1.06
N TYR A 45 -4.04 9.55 -0.25
CA TYR A 45 -4.14 9.81 1.18
C TYR A 45 -2.94 10.61 1.65
N HIS A 46 -3.20 11.77 2.26
CA HIS A 46 -2.15 12.60 2.83
C HIS A 46 -1.75 12.06 4.21
N LEU A 47 -0.53 11.52 4.33
CA LEU A 47 0.05 10.98 5.55
C LEU A 47 0.55 12.08 6.50
N GLY A 48 1.03 13.20 5.94
CA GLY A 48 1.62 14.31 6.72
C GLY A 48 3.00 14.03 7.32
N GLU A 49 3.56 12.83 7.12
CA GLU A 49 4.88 12.44 7.62
C GLU A 49 5.76 11.86 6.50
N PHE A 50 7.09 12.01 6.66
CA PHE A 50 8.03 11.49 5.69
C PHE A 50 8.14 9.97 5.84
N PHE A 51 7.81 9.26 4.77
CA PHE A 51 7.78 7.81 4.74
C PHE A 51 9.17 7.25 4.45
N ASN A 52 9.57 6.20 5.17
CA ASN A 52 10.89 5.58 4.98
C ASN A 52 10.80 4.19 4.33
N GLN A 53 10.04 3.25 4.93
CA GLN A 53 10.00 1.85 4.46
C GLN A 53 8.69 1.13 4.82
N PHE A 54 8.19 0.29 3.91
CA PHE A 54 7.13 -0.70 4.15
C PHE A 54 7.72 -2.04 4.55
N ARG A 55 7.02 -2.78 5.41
CA ARG A 55 7.26 -4.20 5.69
C ARG A 55 5.94 -4.94 5.82
N HIS A 56 5.76 -5.96 4.99
CA HIS A 56 4.64 -6.91 5.11
C HIS A 56 4.72 -7.66 6.43
N GLY A 57 3.60 -7.74 7.13
CA GLY A 57 3.50 -8.38 8.44
C GLY A 57 2.54 -7.65 9.37
N SER A 58 2.23 -8.30 10.48
CA SER A 58 1.32 -7.80 11.51
C SER A 58 1.96 -7.96 12.88
N LEU A 59 1.83 -6.95 13.75
CA LEU A 59 2.23 -7.02 15.16
C LEU A 59 1.15 -7.67 16.05
N VAL A 60 0.13 -8.25 15.43
CA VAL A 60 -1.00 -8.89 16.11
C VAL A 60 -0.78 -10.38 16.12
N MET A 61 -0.95 -10.99 17.28
CA MET A 61 -1.05 -12.44 17.37
C MET A 61 -2.32 -12.89 16.63
N GLN A 62 -2.15 -13.52 15.47
CA GLN A 62 -3.24 -14.22 14.79
C GLN A 62 -3.38 -15.60 15.45
N LEU A 63 -4.50 -15.83 16.13
CA LEU A 63 -4.82 -17.16 16.65
C LEU A 63 -5.25 -18.01 15.44
N THR A 64 -4.66 -19.20 15.28
CA THR A 64 -4.85 -20.06 14.09
C THR A 64 -6.31 -20.41 13.79
N ASP A 65 -7.19 -20.33 14.81
CA ASP A 65 -8.63 -20.62 14.70
C ASP A 65 -9.53 -19.39 14.51
N SER A 66 -8.95 -18.20 14.30
CA SER A 66 -9.74 -17.00 14.01
C SER A 66 -10.17 -17.01 12.55
N ASP A 67 -11.46 -17.29 12.30
CA ASP A 67 -12.13 -17.27 10.98
C ASP A 67 -12.20 -15.87 10.33
N GLY A 68 -11.44 -14.91 10.85
CA GLY A 68 -11.25 -13.61 10.23
C GLY A 68 -10.28 -13.78 9.07
N GLY A 69 -10.79 -13.67 7.84
CA GLY A 69 -9.99 -13.78 6.62
C GLY A 69 -8.65 -13.04 6.73
N GLN A 70 -7.58 -13.66 6.24
CA GLN A 70 -6.25 -13.06 6.25
C GLN A 70 -6.24 -11.78 5.40
N ILE A 71 -6.33 -10.62 6.06
CA ILE A 71 -6.13 -9.33 5.40
C ILE A 71 -4.62 -9.07 5.33
N SER A 72 -4.11 -8.91 4.10
CA SER A 72 -2.71 -8.53 3.87
C SER A 72 -2.41 -7.23 4.63
N THR A 73 -1.44 -7.28 5.53
CA THR A 73 -1.10 -6.16 6.42
C THR A 73 0.33 -5.73 6.17
N ALA A 74 0.54 -4.42 6.03
CA ALA A 74 1.86 -3.82 5.92
C ALA A 74 2.04 -2.79 7.05
N ILE A 75 3.21 -2.81 7.67
CA ILE A 75 3.64 -1.83 8.67
C ILE A 75 4.59 -0.87 7.97
N PHE A 76 4.55 0.40 8.37
CA PHE A 76 5.47 1.38 7.85
C PHE A 76 6.12 2.23 8.93
N GLY A 77 7.35 2.65 8.65
CA GLY A 77 8.10 3.59 9.48
C GLY A 77 8.11 4.98 8.84
N THR A 78 7.86 6.01 9.65
CA THR A 78 8.06 7.41 9.29
C THR A 78 9.34 7.94 9.91
N VAL A 79 9.91 9.01 9.33
CA VAL A 79 11.15 9.64 9.82
C VAL A 79 11.00 10.17 11.25
N ASN A 80 9.77 10.52 11.67
CA ASN A 80 9.47 11.00 13.02
C ASN A 80 9.11 9.87 14.00
N ALA A 81 9.26 8.61 13.60
CA ALA A 81 9.09 7.42 14.45
C ALA A 81 7.69 7.23 15.08
N ILE A 82 6.61 7.50 14.33
CA ILE A 82 5.25 7.12 14.77
C ILE A 82 4.82 5.84 14.07
N ASN A 83 4.81 4.72 14.82
CA ASN A 83 4.25 3.44 14.37
C ASN A 83 2.70 3.54 14.32
N ASN A 84 2.15 4.14 13.27
CA ASN A 84 0.70 4.26 13.08
C ASN A 84 0.12 2.97 12.49
N ARG A 85 -0.57 2.18 13.33
CA ARG A 85 -1.33 1.00 12.93
C ARG A 85 -2.65 1.44 12.29
N LYS A 86 -2.76 1.38 10.96
CA LYS A 86 -4.03 1.61 10.23
C LYS A 86 -4.97 0.43 10.49
N ARG A 87 -5.99 0.61 11.33
CA ARG A 87 -7.13 -0.30 11.45
C ARG A 87 -8.22 0.20 10.50
N GLY A 88 -8.53 -0.61 9.48
CA GLY A 88 -9.81 -0.53 8.75
C GLY A 88 -10.92 -1.19 9.54
#